data_AF-A0A7W0U9B4-F1
#
_entry.id   AF-A0A7W0U9B4-F1
#
_cell.length_a   1.000
_cell.length_b   1.000
_cell.length_c   1.000
_cell.angle_alpha   90.00
_cell.angle_beta   90.00
_cell.angle_gamma   90.00
#
_symmetry.space_group_name_H-M   'P 1'
#
loop_
_entity.id
_entity.type
_entity.pdbx_description
1 polymer ?
#
loop_
_entity_poly.entity_id
_entity_poly.type
_entity_poly.pdbx_seq_one_letter_code
_entity_poly.pdbx_strand_id
1 'polypeptide(L)'
;MGSKSDIPALEPAGRELDERGIRHETRVMSAHRDPDVVADYARNARMRGLQVIIAGAGLAAALPGVVAAHTDLPVIGVPLVSATSVAGGLDALLAIAQMPPGVPVACVGVNAARNAAVLAARIIGA
;
A
#
# COMPACT_ATOMS: atom_id res chain seq x y z
N MET A 1 0.33 -3.45 -5.28
CA MET A 1 1.15 -4.49 -4.60
C MET A 1 2.34 -4.86 -5.47
N GLY A 2 3.43 -5.34 -4.87
CA GLY A 2 4.71 -5.55 -5.56
C GLY A 2 4.80 -6.83 -6.39
N SER A 3 4.00 -7.84 -6.05
CA SER A 3 4.00 -9.16 -6.68
C SER A 3 2.60 -9.75 -6.76
N LYS A 4 2.35 -10.65 -7.72
CA LYS A 4 1.10 -11.44 -7.77
C LYS A 4 0.94 -12.35 -6.55
N SER A 5 2.06 -12.77 -5.94
CA SER A 5 2.06 -13.54 -4.69
C SER A 5 1.46 -12.79 -3.51
N ASP A 6 1.36 -11.46 -3.58
CA ASP A 6 0.82 -10.61 -2.52
C ASP A 6 -0.71 -10.55 -2.54
N ILE A 7 -1.35 -11.02 -3.63
CA ILE A 7 -2.81 -10.92 -3.83
C ILE A 7 -3.57 -11.53 -2.65
N PRO A 8 -3.30 -12.77 -2.18
CA PRO A 8 -4.06 -13.36 -1.08
C PRO A 8 -3.97 -12.55 0.22
N ALA A 9 -2.81 -11.93 0.48
CA ALA A 9 -2.61 -11.14 1.69
C ALA A 9 -3.32 -9.77 1.64
N LEU A 10 -3.60 -9.24 0.44
CA LEU A 10 -4.29 -7.96 0.23
C LEU A 10 -5.77 -8.10 -0.13
N GLU A 11 -6.23 -9.30 -0.48
CA GLU A 11 -7.64 -9.58 -0.74
C GLU A 11 -8.59 -9.09 0.37
N PRO A 12 -8.25 -9.18 1.68
CA PRO A 12 -9.09 -8.66 2.74
C PRO A 12 -9.35 -7.14 2.66
N ALA A 13 -8.45 -6.37 2.04
CA ALA A 13 -8.68 -4.95 1.80
C ALA A 13 -9.77 -4.73 0.75
N GLY A 14 -9.71 -5.48 -0.37
CA GLY A 14 -10.73 -5.40 -1.43
C GLY A 14 -12.12 -5.77 -0.91
N ARG A 15 -12.22 -6.91 -0.20
CA ARG A 15 -13.50 -7.35 0.38
C ARG A 15 -14.11 -6.33 1.34
N GLU A 16 -13.31 -5.71 2.21
CA GLU A 16 -13.79 -4.67 3.14
C GLU A 16 -14.23 -3.39 2.39
N LEU A 17 -13.57 -3.01 1.28
CA LEU A 17 -14.01 -1.89 0.45
C LEU A 17 -15.31 -2.22 -0.29
N ASP A 18 -15.44 -3.43 -0.82
CA ASP A 18 -16.65 -3.93 -1.49
C ASP A 18 -17.85 -3.96 -0.53
N GLU A 19 -17.67 -4.47 0.70
CA GLU A 19 -18.71 -4.48 1.75
C GLU A 19 -19.20 -3.07 2.10
N ARG A 20 -18.36 -2.05 1.94
CA ARG A 20 -18.68 -0.63 2.15
C ARG A 20 -19.20 0.07 0.89
N GLY A 21 -19.23 -0.60 -0.26
CA GLY A 21 -19.58 0.01 -1.54
C GLY A 21 -18.55 1.04 -2.04
N ILE A 22 -17.30 0.97 -1.57
CA ILE A 22 -16.23 1.87 -1.98
C ILE A 22 -15.56 1.30 -3.23
N ARG A 23 -15.72 1.99 -4.36
CA ARG A 23 -15.05 1.59 -5.62
C ARG A 23 -13.54 1.63 -5.46
N HIS A 24 -12.88 0.57 -5.90
CA HIS A 24 -11.43 0.47 -5.87
C HIS A 24 -10.89 -0.18 -7.14
N GLU A 25 -9.57 -0.07 -7.34
CA GLU A 25 -8.86 -0.82 -8.38
C GLU A 25 -7.64 -1.53 -7.77
N THR A 26 -7.24 -2.64 -8.38
CA THR A 26 -6.10 -3.44 -7.92
C THR A 26 -5.04 -3.49 -9.01
N ARG A 27 -3.78 -3.21 -8.64
CA ARG A 27 -2.64 -3.26 -9.55
C ARG A 27 -1.47 -4.02 -8.94
N VAL A 28 -0.78 -4.77 -9.79
CA VAL A 28 0.51 -5.42 -9.49
C VAL A 28 1.60 -4.65 -10.22
N MET A 29 2.44 -3.96 -9.47
CA MET A 29 3.52 -3.12 -9.96
C MET A 29 4.64 -3.08 -8.93
N SER A 30 5.88 -3.25 -9.36
CA SER A 30 7.02 -3.43 -8.47
C SER A 30 7.89 -2.18 -8.43
N ALA A 31 8.08 -1.60 -7.25
CA ALA A 31 8.99 -0.46 -7.09
C ALA A 31 10.45 -0.78 -7.47
N HIS A 32 10.87 -2.04 -7.34
CA HIS A 32 12.23 -2.47 -7.67
C HIS A 32 12.43 -2.86 -9.13
N ARG A 33 11.38 -3.33 -9.81
CA ARG A 33 11.48 -3.88 -11.17
C ARG A 33 10.91 -2.95 -12.23
N ASP A 34 9.88 -2.18 -11.87
CA ASP A 34 9.14 -1.30 -12.76
C ASP A 34 8.96 0.10 -12.12
N PRO A 35 10.04 0.79 -11.69
CA PRO A 35 9.95 2.02 -10.89
C PRO A 35 9.20 3.14 -11.62
N ASP A 36 9.40 3.30 -12.93
CA ASP A 36 8.74 4.33 -13.73
C ASP A 36 7.22 4.10 -13.83
N VAL A 37 6.78 2.83 -13.90
CA VAL A 37 5.36 2.47 -13.91
C VAL A 37 4.70 2.84 -12.60
N VAL A 38 5.37 2.58 -11.47
CA VAL A 38 4.88 2.96 -10.14
C VAL A 38 4.81 4.49 -10.01
N ALA A 39 5.85 5.19 -10.46
CA ALA A 39 5.90 6.65 -10.39
C ALA A 39 4.81 7.29 -11.24
N ASP A 40 4.62 6.82 -12.48
CA ASP A 40 3.55 7.31 -13.35
C ASP A 40 2.15 7.06 -12.77
N TYR A 41 1.91 5.85 -12.25
CA TYR A 41 0.64 5.52 -11.60
C TYR A 41 0.34 6.45 -10.41
N ALA A 42 1.34 6.72 -9.56
CA ALA A 42 1.20 7.56 -8.38
C ALA A 42 0.97 9.05 -8.74
N ARG A 43 1.73 9.59 -9.71
CA ARG A 43 1.56 10.98 -10.18
C ARG A 43 0.18 11.23 -10.76
N ASN A 44 -0.33 10.26 -11.51
CA ASN A 44 -1.61 10.37 -12.20
C ASN A 44 -2.82 9.93 -11.35
N ALA A 45 -2.60 9.39 -10.15
CA ALA A 45 -3.65 8.81 -9.31
C ALA A 45 -4.81 9.78 -9.03
N ARG A 46 -4.51 11.02 -8.63
CA ARG A 46 -5.52 12.05 -8.34
C ARG A 46 -6.35 12.41 -9.57
N MET A 47 -5.73 12.52 -10.75
CA MET A 47 -6.42 12.84 -12.01
C MET A 47 -7.40 11.74 -12.42
N ARG A 48 -7.16 10.50 -11.99
CA ARG A 48 -8.07 9.36 -12.22
C ARG A 48 -9.17 9.24 -11.16
N GLY A 49 -9.23 10.17 -10.21
CA GLY A 49 -10.25 10.22 -9.14
C GLY A 49 -9.94 9.36 -7.92
N LEU A 50 -8.69 8.86 -7.77
CA LEU A 50 -8.30 8.16 -6.55
C LEU A 50 -8.18 9.16 -5.38
N GLN A 51 -8.59 8.72 -4.19
CA GLN A 51 -8.54 9.52 -2.97
C GLN A 51 -7.55 8.98 -1.93
N VAL A 52 -7.31 7.67 -1.92
CA VAL A 52 -6.37 6.99 -1.01
C VAL A 52 -5.70 5.86 -1.77
N ILE A 53 -4.42 5.61 -1.53
CA ILE A 53 -3.70 4.46 -2.10
C ILE A 53 -3.30 3.49 -1.00
N ILE A 54 -3.69 2.23 -1.13
CA ILE A 54 -3.22 1.12 -0.29
C ILE A 54 -2.10 0.40 -1.02
N ALA A 55 -0.90 0.39 -0.44
CA ALA A 55 0.29 -0.23 -0.99
C ALA A 55 0.80 -1.33 -0.05
N GLY A 56 0.79 -2.58 -0.51
CA GLY A 56 1.41 -3.70 0.21
C GLY A 56 2.71 -4.18 -0.42
N ALA A 57 3.70 -4.46 0.42
CA ALA A 57 4.99 -5.03 0.04
C ALA A 57 5.65 -5.74 1.25
N GLY A 58 6.51 -6.72 0.96
CA GLY A 58 7.31 -7.45 1.96
C GLY A 58 8.82 -7.23 1.80
N LEU A 59 9.60 -7.79 2.72
CA LEU A 59 11.07 -7.69 2.78
C LEU A 59 11.53 -6.22 2.85
N ALA A 60 12.43 -5.79 1.98
CA ALA A 60 12.75 -4.37 1.77
C ALA A 60 11.57 -3.65 1.10
N ALA A 61 10.50 -3.40 1.87
CA ALA A 61 9.19 -3.03 1.37
C ALA A 61 9.09 -1.57 0.88
N ALA A 62 9.72 -1.27 -0.26
CA ALA A 62 9.85 0.10 -0.79
C ALA A 62 8.57 0.68 -1.44
N LEU A 63 7.62 -0.17 -1.87
CA LEU A 63 6.47 0.28 -2.67
C LEU A 63 5.67 1.42 -2.02
N PRO A 64 5.29 1.37 -0.73
CA PRO A 64 4.50 2.44 -0.12
C PRO A 64 5.25 3.78 -0.11
N GLY A 65 6.53 3.78 0.22
CA GLY A 65 7.36 4.98 0.22
C GLY A 65 7.56 5.58 -1.17
N VAL A 66 7.79 4.74 -2.19
CA VAL A 66 7.92 5.19 -3.59
C VAL A 66 6.62 5.80 -4.10
N VAL A 67 5.47 5.20 -3.79
CA VAL A 67 4.17 5.77 -4.16
C VAL A 67 3.98 7.12 -3.46
N ALA A 68 4.25 7.22 -2.16
CA ALA A 68 4.11 8.45 -1.39
C ALA A 68 5.03 9.58 -1.89
N ALA A 69 6.21 9.25 -2.43
CA ALA A 69 7.13 10.24 -3.01
C ALA A 69 6.62 10.85 -4.33
N HIS A 70 5.62 10.24 -4.96
CA HIS A 70 5.13 10.62 -6.29
C HIS A 70 3.66 11.03 -6.31
N THR A 71 3.01 11.15 -5.16
CA THR A 71 1.61 11.59 -5.06
C THR A 71 1.42 12.50 -3.86
N ASP A 72 0.41 13.36 -3.93
CA ASP A 72 -0.07 14.16 -2.81
C ASP A 72 -1.28 13.51 -2.11
N LEU A 73 -1.68 12.31 -2.55
CA LEU A 73 -2.73 11.52 -1.92
C LEU A 73 -2.20 10.81 -0.66
N PRO A 74 -3.06 10.56 0.34
CA PRO A 74 -2.75 9.67 1.45
C PRO A 74 -2.35 8.27 0.96
N VAL A 75 -1.20 7.78 1.44
CA VAL A 75 -0.70 6.43 1.17
C VAL A 75 -0.71 5.61 2.45
N ILE A 76 -1.38 4.46 2.40
CA ILE A 76 -1.44 3.48 3.48
C ILE A 76 -0.55 2.31 3.12
N GLY A 77 0.45 2.04 3.96
CA GLY A 77 1.41 0.96 3.77
C GLY A 77 1.00 -0.30 4.56
N VAL A 78 0.95 -1.45 3.88
CA VAL A 78 0.68 -2.75 4.50
C VAL A 78 1.97 -3.60 4.46
N PRO A 79 2.64 -3.83 5.59
CA PRO A 79 3.77 -4.75 5.64
C PRO A 79 3.30 -6.17 5.38
N LEU A 80 3.88 -6.84 4.38
CA LEU A 80 3.55 -8.20 4.01
C LEU A 80 4.63 -9.19 4.42
N VAL A 81 4.21 -10.37 4.88
CA VAL A 81 5.11 -11.45 5.30
C VAL A 81 5.25 -12.48 4.18
N SER A 82 6.46 -13.00 4.02
CA SER A 82 6.77 -14.17 3.20
C SER A 82 7.62 -15.15 4.01
N ALA A 83 7.91 -16.33 3.43
CA ALA A 83 8.76 -17.33 4.07
C ALA A 83 10.18 -16.83 4.38
N THR A 84 10.65 -15.78 3.69
CA THR A 84 11.99 -15.19 3.86
C THR A 84 11.98 -13.91 4.69
N SER A 85 10.82 -13.51 5.24
CA SER A 85 10.72 -12.32 6.08
C SER A 85 11.44 -12.48 7.41
N VAL A 86 12.13 -11.43 7.83
CA VAL A 86 12.84 -11.39 9.12
C VAL A 86 11.85 -11.14 10.25
N ALA A 87 11.95 -11.96 11.31
CA ALA A 87 11.20 -11.81 12.56
C ALA A 87 9.68 -11.59 12.35
N GLY A 88 9.08 -12.34 11.42
CA GLY A 88 7.64 -12.25 11.16
C GLY A 88 7.19 -10.98 10.43
N GLY A 89 8.08 -10.31 9.69
CA GLY A 89 7.77 -9.10 8.91
C GLY A 89 8.28 -7.80 9.52
N LEU A 90 9.18 -7.87 10.49
CA LEU A 90 9.81 -6.69 11.10
C LEU A 90 10.59 -5.86 10.07
N ASP A 91 11.22 -6.54 9.12
CA ASP A 91 11.88 -5.93 7.96
C ASP A 91 10.92 -5.05 7.15
N ALA A 92 9.77 -5.60 6.75
CA ALA A 92 8.76 -4.88 6.00
C ALA A 92 8.12 -3.74 6.82
N LEU A 93 7.86 -3.99 8.12
CA LEU A 93 7.28 -3.00 9.02
C LEU A 93 8.18 -1.77 9.13
N LEU A 94 9.46 -1.98 9.43
CA LEU A 94 10.42 -0.87 9.56
C LEU A 94 10.66 -0.17 8.23
N ALA A 95 10.72 -0.92 7.11
CA ALA A 95 10.89 -0.35 5.78
C ALA A 95 9.73 0.57 5.36
N ILE A 96 8.51 0.31 5.86
CA ILE A 96 7.33 1.12 5.54
C ILE A 96 7.13 2.25 6.56
N ALA A 97 7.31 1.99 7.85
CA ALA A 97 6.99 2.93 8.92
C ALA A 97 8.03 4.04 9.09
N GLN A 98 9.32 3.73 8.88
CA GLN A 98 10.43 4.66 9.17
C GLN A 98 10.71 5.64 8.00
N MET A 99 9.67 6.36 7.56
CA MET A 99 9.81 7.38 6.53
C MET A 99 10.51 8.65 7.07
N PRO A 100 11.36 9.31 6.27
CA PRO A 100 11.94 10.60 6.65
C PRO A 100 10.88 11.72 6.69
N PRO A 101 11.16 12.84 7.38
CA PRO A 101 10.28 14.01 7.37
C PRO A 101 9.97 14.50 5.94
N GLY A 102 8.69 14.80 5.68
CA GLY A 102 8.21 15.36 4.40
C GLY A 102 7.51 14.38 3.47
N VAL A 103 7.67 13.06 3.65
CA VAL A 103 7.03 12.04 2.80
C VAL A 103 6.38 10.96 3.67
N PRO A 104 5.20 11.23 4.26
CA PRO A 104 4.58 10.31 5.22
C PRO A 104 3.96 9.08 4.54
N VAL A 105 3.97 7.94 5.26
CA VAL A 105 3.17 6.75 4.94
C VAL A 105 2.41 6.32 6.19
N ALA A 106 1.11 6.09 6.07
CA ALA A 106 0.30 5.55 7.16
C ALA A 106 0.50 4.03 7.22
N CYS A 107 1.43 3.57 8.04
CA CYS A 107 1.71 2.14 8.20
C CYS A 107 0.68 1.47 9.12
N VAL A 108 0.04 0.39 8.64
CA VAL A 108 -0.82 -0.47 9.47
C VAL A 108 -0.04 -1.68 10.01
N GLY A 109 -0.69 -2.51 10.83
CA GLY A 109 -0.09 -3.77 11.30
C GLY A 109 0.33 -4.71 10.17
N VAL A 110 1.26 -5.62 10.49
CA VAL A 110 1.74 -6.65 9.56
C VAL A 110 0.57 -7.53 9.07
N ASN A 111 0.47 -7.76 7.77
CA ASN A 111 -0.62 -8.45 7.07
C ASN A 111 -2.03 -7.89 7.37
N ALA A 112 -2.15 -6.66 7.90
CA ALA A 112 -3.41 -6.07 8.31
C ALA A 112 -4.13 -5.35 7.15
N ALA A 113 -4.25 -5.99 5.99
CA ALA A 113 -4.84 -5.40 4.79
C ALA A 113 -6.27 -4.88 5.01
N ARG A 114 -7.08 -5.60 5.79
CA ARG A 114 -8.42 -5.15 6.20
C ARG A 114 -8.38 -3.81 6.93
N ASN A 115 -7.43 -3.63 7.86
CA ASN A 115 -7.30 -2.35 8.58
C ASN A 115 -6.88 -1.21 7.66
N ALA A 116 -6.11 -1.48 6.60
CA ALA A 116 -5.81 -0.47 5.59
C ALA A 116 -7.08 0.00 4.86
N ALA A 117 -7.99 -0.91 4.52
CA ALA A 117 -9.28 -0.57 3.93
C ALA A 117 -10.18 0.22 4.90
N VAL A 118 -10.26 -0.20 6.18
CA VAL A 118 -10.99 0.55 7.23
C VAL A 118 -10.42 1.96 7.38
N LEU A 119 -9.09 2.11 7.39
CA LEU A 119 -8.45 3.42 7.46
C LEU A 119 -8.73 4.27 6.21
N ALA A 120 -8.69 3.67 5.02
CA ALA A 120 -9.04 4.36 3.77
C ALA A 120 -10.48 4.86 3.80
N ALA A 121 -11.44 4.04 4.25
CA ALA A 121 -12.84 4.44 4.39
C ALA A 121 -13.00 5.65 5.33
N ARG A 122 -12.30 5.63 6.48
CA ARG A 122 -12.30 6.77 7.43
C ARG A 122 -11.73 8.05 6.83
N ILE A 123 -10.68 7.95 6.00
CA ILE A 123 -10.08 9.12 5.32
C ILE A 123 -11.05 9.70 4.29
N ILE A 124 -11.78 8.85 3.57
CA ILE A 124 -12.75 9.27 2.54
C ILE A 124 -14.06 9.79 3.15
N GLY A 125 -14.36 9.41 4.40
CA GLY A 125 -15.62 9.77 5.07
C GLY A 125 -16.78 8.84 4.71
N ALA A 126 -16.49 7.56 4.45
CA ALA A 126 -17.43 6.52 4.07
C ALA A 126 -17.67 5.46 5.16
#